data_AF-A0A9Y2B5P6-F1
#
_entry.id   AF-A0A9Y2B5P6-F1
#
_cell.length_a   1.000
_cell.length_b   1.000
_cell.length_c   1.000
_cell.angle_alpha   90.00
_cell.angle_beta   90.00
_cell.angle_gamma   90.00
#
_symmetry.space_group_name_H-M   'P 1'
#
loop_
_entity.id
_entity.type
_entity.pdbx_description
1 polymer ?
#
loop_
_entity_poly.entity_id
_entity_poly.type
_entity_poly.pdbx_seq_one_letter_code
_entity_poly.pdbx_strand_id
1 'polypeptide(L)'
;MIYLDYQATTPLAPEARDAMLRWLDGPDGTGFGNPHSAHRMGRMAAAAIEAARDRISALFPPGGKVIFTGGATEALNLAIRGSGNGGSVSYSAIEHSAVGDTAQAAGKSHILNVDHDGQCDAKQDMPDDTRLIAVMQVNNEIGVIQPTLEWHRRAKEANALYLCDAVQAYGKVEVTGADMIAVSAHKLHGPKGIGALWVRDGVELTEMQTGGGQEHDLRSGTLSPALIAGFGAAAELANERMAVDAAHVEALWERARELFADWTLNGSAEARWHGNLNIRRDGLDVVRLMSDVRDVMFSAGSACASGSGRPSHVLKAIGLSDAEAKSSIRLGFGRYTTLEEIEIAANKINVAAKEQGL
;
A
#
# COMPACT_ATOMS: atom_id res chain seq x y z
N MET A 1 -25.33 1.63 -1.25
CA MET A 1 -24.00 1.87 -1.86
C MET A 1 -23.10 0.76 -1.39
N ILE A 2 -22.39 0.10 -2.31
CA ILE A 2 -21.48 -1.02 -2.04
C ILE A 2 -20.05 -0.52 -2.31
N TYR A 3 -19.15 -0.68 -1.34
CA TYR A 3 -17.77 -0.19 -1.46
C TYR A 3 -16.78 -1.33 -1.77
N LEU A 4 -16.29 -1.35 -3.01
CA LEU A 4 -15.32 -2.34 -3.53
C LEU A 4 -14.05 -1.66 -4.06
N ASP A 5 -13.52 -0.68 -3.32
CA ASP A 5 -12.29 0.05 -3.71
C ASP A 5 -11.23 0.08 -2.59
N TYR A 6 -11.10 -1.04 -1.86
CA TYR A 6 -10.23 -1.12 -0.67
C TYR A 6 -8.74 -0.87 -0.95
N GLN A 7 -8.25 -1.11 -2.18
CA GLN A 7 -6.86 -0.79 -2.52
C GLN A 7 -6.60 0.72 -2.63
N ALA A 8 -7.62 1.54 -2.89
CA ALA A 8 -7.50 2.99 -2.85
C ALA A 8 -7.47 3.50 -1.40
N THR A 9 -8.44 3.08 -0.58
CA THR A 9 -8.44 3.31 0.87
C THR A 9 -9.42 2.35 1.54
N THR A 10 -9.22 2.10 2.83
CA THR A 10 -10.18 1.33 3.64
C THR A 10 -11.02 2.24 4.54
N PRO A 11 -12.20 1.80 5.00
CA PRO A 11 -12.92 2.43 6.10
C PRO A 11 -12.07 2.45 7.37
N LEU A 12 -12.18 3.52 8.18
CA LEU A 12 -11.53 3.62 9.49
C LEU A 12 -12.18 2.63 10.47
N ALA A 13 -11.40 1.77 11.10
CA ALA A 13 -11.89 0.85 12.12
C ALA A 13 -12.42 1.63 13.33
N PRO A 14 -13.53 1.19 13.96
CA PRO A 14 -14.05 1.81 15.18
C PRO A 14 -12.99 1.95 16.29
N GLU A 15 -12.15 0.92 16.47
CA GLU A 15 -11.06 0.87 17.44
C GLU A 15 -10.00 1.95 17.15
N ALA A 16 -9.65 2.11 15.88
CA ALA A 16 -8.74 3.18 15.44
C ALA A 16 -9.36 4.56 15.64
N ARG A 17 -10.65 4.73 15.32
CA ARG A 17 -11.39 5.98 15.56
C ARG A 17 -11.39 6.34 17.04
N ASP A 18 -11.74 5.40 17.91
CA ASP A 18 -11.85 5.65 19.35
C ASP A 18 -10.47 5.96 19.96
N ALA A 19 -9.41 5.30 19.48
CA ALA A 19 -8.04 5.62 19.86
C ALA A 19 -7.61 7.05 19.45
N MET A 20 -8.09 7.55 18.29
CA MET A 20 -7.82 8.92 17.85
C MET A 20 -8.55 9.96 18.70
N LEU A 21 -9.84 9.73 19.00
CA LEU A 21 -10.73 10.75 19.58
C LEU A 21 -10.19 11.32 20.89
N ARG A 22 -9.55 10.49 21.71
CA ARG A 22 -8.92 10.93 22.97
C ARG A 22 -7.87 12.04 22.80
N TRP A 23 -7.25 12.15 21.62
CA TRP A 23 -6.18 13.11 21.33
C TRP A 23 -6.65 14.31 20.50
N LEU A 24 -7.97 14.45 20.32
CA LEU A 24 -8.62 15.55 19.62
C LEU A 24 -9.44 16.43 20.59
N ASP A 25 -9.17 16.32 21.89
CA ASP A 25 -9.84 17.09 22.93
C ASP A 25 -9.75 18.61 22.69
N GLY A 26 -10.84 19.30 23.02
CA GLY A 26 -10.87 20.76 23.13
C GLY A 26 -10.21 21.27 24.43
N PRO A 27 -10.33 22.58 24.72
CA PRO A 27 -9.69 23.23 25.87
C PRO A 27 -10.02 22.62 27.24
N ASP A 28 -11.17 21.95 27.36
CA ASP A 28 -11.62 21.31 28.60
C ASP A 28 -11.02 19.91 28.84
N GLY A 29 -10.30 19.35 27.85
CA GLY A 29 -9.69 18.03 27.92
C GLY A 29 -8.17 18.05 28.15
N THR A 30 -7.51 16.91 27.93
CA THR A 30 -6.05 16.77 28.10
C THR A 30 -5.34 16.17 26.89
N GLY A 31 -6.11 15.81 25.85
CA GLY A 31 -5.64 15.15 24.63
C GLY A 31 -4.85 16.01 23.63
N PHE A 32 -4.72 17.32 23.83
CA PHE A 32 -4.08 18.23 22.86
C PHE A 32 -2.60 18.53 23.15
N GLY A 33 -1.99 17.87 24.14
CA GLY A 33 -0.61 18.12 24.55
C GLY A 33 0.40 17.84 23.43
N ASN A 34 1.38 18.74 23.24
CA ASN A 34 2.50 18.50 22.33
C ASN A 34 3.43 17.42 22.93
N PRO A 35 3.72 16.32 22.22
CA PRO A 35 4.55 15.22 22.74
C PRO A 35 6.00 15.62 23.04
N HIS A 36 6.46 16.76 22.52
CA HIS A 36 7.80 17.29 22.80
C HIS A 36 7.85 18.20 24.04
N SER A 37 6.71 18.45 24.69
CA SER A 37 6.65 19.26 25.91
C SER A 37 6.97 18.45 27.17
N ALA A 38 7.76 19.04 28.06
CA ALA A 38 8.17 18.38 29.32
C ALA A 38 7.06 18.27 30.37
N HIS A 39 5.92 18.96 30.23
CA HIS A 39 4.82 18.93 31.22
C HIS A 39 3.96 17.66 31.12
N ARG A 40 3.05 17.45 32.10
CA ARG A 40 2.22 16.25 32.21
C ARG A 40 1.53 15.83 30.91
N MET A 41 0.85 16.77 30.23
CA MET A 41 0.14 16.47 28.97
C MET A 41 1.09 16.04 27.83
N GLY A 42 2.28 16.65 27.73
CA GLY A 42 3.26 16.28 26.71
C GLY A 42 3.84 14.90 26.97
N ARG A 43 4.16 14.57 28.22
CA ARG A 43 4.58 13.21 28.61
C ARG A 43 3.50 12.15 28.34
N MET A 44 2.22 12.50 28.55
CA MET A 44 1.10 11.60 28.20
C MET A 44 1.02 11.35 26.69
N ALA A 45 1.15 12.40 25.87
CA ALA A 45 1.17 12.28 24.42
C ALA A 45 2.38 11.46 23.92
N ALA A 46 3.56 11.71 24.47
CA ALA A 46 4.77 10.94 24.16
C ALA A 46 4.61 9.44 24.49
N ALA A 47 4.07 9.12 25.67
CA ALA A 47 3.83 7.73 26.06
C ALA A 47 2.84 7.02 25.12
N ALA A 48 1.82 7.72 24.62
CA ALA A 48 0.87 7.17 23.67
C ALA A 48 1.47 6.93 22.28
N ILE A 49 2.39 7.82 21.85
CA ILE A 49 3.15 7.65 20.62
C ILE A 49 4.02 6.40 20.70
N GLU A 50 4.76 6.21 21.80
CA GLU A 50 5.62 5.04 21.95
C GLU A 50 4.81 3.74 22.05
N ALA A 51 3.69 3.72 22.77
CA ALA A 51 2.80 2.56 22.80
C ALA A 51 2.23 2.21 21.41
N ALA A 52 1.91 3.22 20.59
CA ALA A 52 1.50 3.00 19.21
C ALA A 52 2.67 2.53 18.32
N ARG A 53 3.88 3.05 18.56
CA ARG A 53 5.10 2.62 17.87
C ARG A 53 5.39 1.14 18.13
N ASP A 54 5.18 0.64 19.35
CA ASP A 54 5.32 -0.78 19.69
C ASP A 54 4.33 -1.65 18.92
N ARG A 55 3.05 -1.24 18.90
CA ARG A 55 1.97 -1.95 18.16
C ARG A 55 2.24 -2.02 16.66
N ILE A 56 2.80 -0.95 16.09
CA ILE A 56 3.19 -0.88 14.68
C ILE A 56 4.45 -1.73 14.45
N SER A 57 5.43 -1.68 15.36
CA SER A 57 6.66 -2.46 15.25
C SER A 57 6.42 -3.98 15.31
N ALA A 58 5.35 -4.43 15.97
CA ALA A 58 5.01 -5.85 16.11
C ALA A 58 4.73 -6.58 14.80
N LEU A 59 4.39 -5.86 13.72
CA LEU A 59 4.15 -6.42 12.39
C LEU A 59 5.36 -6.31 11.44
N PHE A 60 6.44 -5.67 11.89
CA PHE A 60 7.69 -5.58 11.13
C PHE A 60 8.68 -6.69 11.51
N PRO A 61 9.69 -6.94 10.67
CA PRO A 61 10.85 -7.72 11.06
C PRO A 61 11.54 -7.14 12.31
N PRO A 62 12.19 -7.98 13.14
CA PRO A 62 12.95 -7.51 14.29
C PRO A 62 14.21 -6.73 13.86
N GLY A 63 14.76 -5.91 14.76
CA GLY A 63 16.05 -5.22 14.57
C GLY A 63 15.96 -3.99 13.68
N GLY A 64 15.06 -3.07 14.01
CA GLY A 64 14.93 -1.78 13.33
C GLY A 64 14.03 -0.82 14.08
N LYS A 65 13.92 0.39 13.55
CA LYS A 65 13.16 1.51 14.13
C LYS A 65 12.07 1.98 13.18
N VAL A 66 10.93 2.37 13.73
CA VAL A 66 9.81 2.97 13.00
C VAL A 66 9.96 4.49 12.99
N ILE A 67 9.87 5.10 11.81
CA ILE A 67 9.86 6.56 11.58
C ILE A 67 8.47 6.95 11.08
N PHE A 68 7.75 7.78 11.81
CA PHE A 68 6.43 8.28 11.41
C PHE A 68 6.53 9.30 10.28
N THR A 69 5.63 9.17 9.31
CA THR A 69 5.52 10.05 8.13
C THR A 69 4.06 10.41 7.88
N GLY A 70 3.78 11.37 7.00
CA GLY A 70 2.41 11.74 6.59
C GLY A 70 1.71 10.70 5.71
N GLY A 71 2.39 9.60 5.35
CA GLY A 71 1.87 8.53 4.51
C GLY A 71 3.00 7.81 3.78
N ALA A 72 2.67 6.72 3.10
CA ALA A 72 3.70 5.93 2.41
C ALA A 72 4.42 6.70 1.30
N THR A 73 3.77 7.64 0.62
CA THR A 73 4.45 8.50 -0.37
C THR A 73 5.63 9.26 0.24
N GLU A 74 5.47 9.79 1.46
CA GLU A 74 6.54 10.48 2.19
C GLU A 74 7.62 9.47 2.66
N ALA A 75 7.21 8.30 3.17
CA ALA A 75 8.12 7.24 3.57
C ALA A 75 9.00 6.74 2.42
N LEU A 76 8.42 6.49 1.25
CA LEU A 76 9.12 6.05 0.05
C LEU A 76 10.09 7.13 -0.46
N ASN A 77 9.68 8.41 -0.39
CA ASN A 77 10.57 9.52 -0.71
C ASN A 77 11.76 9.63 0.23
N LEU A 78 11.52 9.51 1.55
CA LEU A 78 12.57 9.48 2.55
C LEU A 78 13.53 8.30 2.31
N ALA A 79 13.02 7.10 2.03
CA ALA A 79 13.86 5.93 1.78
C ALA A 79 14.75 6.10 0.54
N ILE A 80 14.18 6.53 -0.59
CA ILE A 80 14.90 6.62 -1.87
C ILE A 80 15.91 7.77 -1.86
N ARG A 81 15.54 8.94 -1.32
CA ARG A 81 16.41 10.12 -1.30
C ARG A 81 17.40 10.08 -0.13
N GLY A 82 16.96 9.58 1.02
CA GLY A 82 17.77 9.45 2.23
C GLY A 82 18.87 8.40 2.10
N SER A 83 18.74 7.42 1.21
CA SER A 83 19.77 6.41 0.92
C SER A 83 20.93 6.91 0.04
N GLY A 84 21.03 8.23 -0.16
CA GLY A 84 22.13 8.88 -0.88
C GLY A 84 21.92 8.99 -2.40
N ASN A 85 22.90 9.59 -3.09
CA ASN A 85 22.81 9.86 -4.54
C ASN A 85 23.89 9.13 -5.36
N GLY A 86 24.74 8.32 -4.72
CA GLY A 86 25.82 7.60 -5.38
C GLY A 86 25.36 6.26 -5.94
N GLY A 87 25.06 6.20 -7.24
CA GLY A 87 24.65 4.98 -7.94
C GLY A 87 23.20 4.98 -8.43
N SER A 88 22.78 3.86 -9.02
CA SER A 88 21.47 3.69 -9.67
C SER A 88 20.41 3.14 -8.70
N VAL A 89 19.16 3.61 -8.86
CA VAL A 89 17.99 2.99 -8.21
C VAL A 89 17.32 2.04 -9.20
N SER A 90 17.35 0.74 -8.89
CA SER A 90 16.66 -0.30 -9.66
C SER A 90 15.29 -0.56 -9.06
N TYR A 91 14.21 -0.39 -9.82
CA TYR A 91 12.84 -0.52 -9.30
C TYR A 91 11.92 -1.28 -10.25
N SER A 92 10.95 -2.02 -9.71
CA SER A 92 10.00 -2.81 -10.50
C SER A 92 9.15 -1.94 -11.44
N ALA A 93 8.89 -2.41 -12.66
CA ALA A 93 8.04 -1.72 -13.64
C ALA A 93 6.59 -1.50 -13.15
N ILE A 94 6.17 -2.23 -12.13
CA ILE A 94 4.82 -2.17 -11.55
C ILE A 94 4.76 -1.44 -10.21
N GLU A 95 5.83 -0.76 -9.80
CA GLU A 95 5.82 0.05 -8.58
C GLU A 95 4.74 1.13 -8.59
N HIS A 96 4.37 1.59 -7.40
CA HIS A 96 3.60 2.82 -7.25
C HIS A 96 4.39 4.01 -7.80
N SER A 97 3.70 5.01 -8.35
CA SER A 97 4.34 6.21 -8.93
C SER A 97 5.27 6.93 -7.94
N ALA A 98 4.94 6.90 -6.65
CA ALA A 98 5.79 7.42 -5.58
C ALA A 98 7.21 6.82 -5.55
N VAL A 99 7.41 5.58 -6.00
CA VAL A 99 8.74 4.99 -6.16
C VAL A 99 9.33 5.38 -7.51
N GLY A 100 8.63 5.12 -8.62
CA GLY A 100 9.16 5.34 -9.97
C GLY A 100 9.53 6.80 -10.24
N ASP A 101 8.64 7.74 -9.92
CA ASP A 101 8.86 9.18 -10.11
C ASP A 101 10.00 9.68 -9.21
N THR A 102 10.08 9.17 -7.97
CA THR A 102 11.15 9.54 -7.04
C THR A 102 12.50 8.98 -7.46
N ALA A 103 12.55 7.73 -7.93
CA ALA A 103 13.78 7.10 -8.43
C ALA A 103 14.34 7.87 -9.63
N GLN A 104 13.49 8.25 -10.58
CA GLN A 104 13.86 9.09 -11.72
C GLN A 104 14.33 10.49 -11.29
N ALA A 105 13.64 11.11 -10.33
CA ALA A 105 14.02 12.43 -9.82
C ALA A 105 15.29 12.41 -8.95
N ALA A 106 15.65 11.26 -8.36
CA ALA A 106 16.82 11.10 -7.50
C ALA A 106 18.13 10.88 -8.29
N GLY A 107 18.07 10.59 -9.59
CA GLY A 107 19.24 10.47 -10.45
C GLY A 107 19.16 9.29 -11.41
N LYS A 108 20.22 8.49 -11.48
CA LYS A 108 20.25 7.29 -12.33
C LYS A 108 19.23 6.29 -11.83
N SER A 109 18.42 5.75 -12.74
CA SER A 109 17.43 4.74 -12.41
C SER A 109 17.37 3.66 -13.49
N HIS A 110 16.91 2.49 -13.08
CA HIS A 110 16.76 1.31 -13.93
C HIS A 110 15.42 0.64 -13.62
N ILE A 111 14.66 0.31 -14.66
CA ILE A 111 13.37 -0.34 -14.52
C ILE A 111 13.57 -1.85 -14.68
N LEU A 112 13.16 -2.59 -13.65
CA LEU A 112 13.14 -4.05 -13.63
C LEU A 112 11.83 -4.53 -14.27
N ASN A 113 11.92 -5.41 -15.26
CA ASN A 113 10.77 -5.95 -15.97
C ASN A 113 10.00 -6.94 -15.10
N VAL A 114 8.73 -7.14 -15.45
CA VAL A 114 7.85 -8.16 -14.88
C VAL A 114 7.36 -9.10 -15.96
N ASP A 115 7.03 -10.31 -15.56
CA ASP A 115 6.39 -11.30 -16.42
C ASP A 115 4.90 -10.97 -16.65
N HIS A 116 4.28 -11.69 -17.60
CA HIS A 116 2.87 -11.51 -17.93
C HIS A 116 1.93 -11.82 -16.74
N ASP A 117 2.39 -12.60 -15.76
CA ASP A 117 1.66 -12.87 -14.53
C ASP A 117 1.84 -11.77 -13.46
N GLY A 118 2.69 -10.77 -13.73
CA GLY A 118 2.97 -9.65 -12.84
C GLY A 118 4.07 -9.88 -11.81
N GLN A 119 4.81 -10.99 -11.83
CA GLN A 119 5.96 -11.19 -10.96
C GLN A 119 7.25 -10.60 -11.56
N CYS A 120 8.08 -10.00 -10.72
CA CYS A 120 9.38 -9.43 -11.07
C CYS A 120 10.49 -10.45 -10.77
N ASP A 121 11.11 -11.05 -11.79
CA ASP A 121 12.17 -12.06 -11.60
C ASP A 121 13.47 -11.41 -11.11
N ALA A 122 14.00 -11.88 -9.97
CA ALA A 122 15.25 -11.40 -9.38
C ALA A 122 16.52 -11.78 -10.18
N LYS A 123 16.43 -12.68 -11.17
CA LYS A 123 17.55 -13.12 -12.01
C LYS A 123 17.92 -12.15 -13.13
N GLN A 124 17.12 -11.11 -13.35
CA GLN A 124 17.38 -10.16 -14.41
C GLN A 124 18.63 -9.30 -14.15
N ASP A 125 19.17 -8.75 -15.23
CA ASP A 125 20.32 -7.86 -15.18
C ASP A 125 19.96 -6.54 -14.50
N MET A 126 20.95 -5.93 -13.84
CA MET A 126 20.83 -4.62 -13.22
C MET A 126 22.19 -3.92 -13.26
N PRO A 127 22.23 -2.57 -13.23
CA PRO A 127 23.48 -1.83 -13.25
C PRO A 127 24.42 -2.26 -12.12
N ASP A 128 25.71 -2.41 -12.41
CA ASP A 128 26.74 -2.71 -11.39
C ASP A 128 26.84 -1.62 -10.31
N ASP A 129 26.41 -0.38 -10.63
CA ASP A 129 26.35 0.74 -9.69
C ASP A 129 25.00 0.85 -8.94
N THR A 130 24.18 -0.21 -8.93
CA THR A 130 22.90 -0.23 -8.19
C THR A 130 23.14 -0.04 -6.70
N ARG A 131 22.60 1.05 -6.14
CA ARG A 131 22.69 1.38 -4.71
C ARG A 131 21.45 0.96 -3.92
N LEU A 132 20.30 0.90 -4.59
CA LEU A 132 19.00 0.65 -4.01
C LEU A 132 18.17 -0.18 -4.98
N ILE A 133 17.55 -1.24 -4.48
CA ILE A 133 16.55 -2.04 -5.16
C ILE A 133 15.20 -1.76 -4.50
N ALA A 134 14.19 -1.38 -5.27
CA ALA A 134 12.83 -1.15 -4.79
C ALA A 134 11.83 -2.10 -5.46
N VAL A 135 11.24 -2.99 -4.66
CA VAL A 135 10.20 -3.92 -5.11
C VAL A 135 9.09 -3.96 -4.07
N MET A 136 7.88 -3.60 -4.46
CA MET A 136 6.69 -3.64 -3.64
C MET A 136 6.29 -5.09 -3.33
N GLN A 137 5.79 -5.35 -2.13
CA GLN A 137 5.45 -6.72 -1.74
C GLN A 137 4.15 -7.21 -2.38
N VAL A 138 3.13 -6.34 -2.45
CA VAL A 138 1.83 -6.63 -3.05
C VAL A 138 1.45 -5.48 -3.97
N ASN A 139 1.16 -5.78 -5.24
CA ASN A 139 0.77 -4.75 -6.18
C ASN A 139 -0.63 -4.21 -5.88
N ASN A 140 -0.78 -2.87 -5.87
CA ASN A 140 -2.06 -2.22 -5.56
C ASN A 140 -3.10 -2.29 -6.69
N GLU A 141 -2.72 -2.61 -7.91
CA GLU A 141 -3.64 -2.72 -9.06
C GLU A 141 -4.06 -4.15 -9.29
N ILE A 142 -3.10 -5.05 -9.47
CA ILE A 142 -3.32 -6.46 -9.82
C ILE A 142 -3.17 -7.41 -8.64
N GLY A 143 -2.86 -6.95 -7.43
CA GLY A 143 -2.86 -7.81 -6.23
C GLY A 143 -1.75 -8.84 -6.17
N VAL A 144 -0.90 -8.92 -7.19
CA VAL A 144 0.17 -9.91 -7.29
C VAL A 144 1.22 -9.69 -6.20
N ILE A 145 1.58 -10.78 -5.52
CA ILE A 145 2.61 -10.85 -4.49
C ILE A 145 3.96 -11.11 -5.16
N GLN A 146 4.95 -10.27 -4.86
CA GLN A 146 6.29 -10.36 -5.43
C GLN A 146 7.17 -11.39 -4.70
N PRO A 147 8.17 -12.00 -5.40
CA PRO A 147 9.15 -12.91 -4.82
C PRO A 147 10.19 -12.13 -3.97
N THR A 148 9.74 -11.61 -2.84
CA THR A 148 10.52 -10.63 -2.05
C THR A 148 11.72 -11.24 -1.33
N LEU A 149 11.72 -12.54 -1.05
CA LEU A 149 12.87 -13.23 -0.44
C LEU A 149 14.04 -13.32 -1.44
N GLU A 150 13.72 -13.60 -2.70
CA GLU A 150 14.65 -13.63 -3.82
C GLU A 150 15.25 -12.24 -4.07
N TRP A 151 14.44 -11.19 -4.00
CA TRP A 151 14.90 -9.80 -4.12
C TRP A 151 15.79 -9.37 -2.96
N HIS A 152 15.48 -9.76 -1.73
CA HIS A 152 16.35 -9.51 -0.58
C HIS A 152 17.72 -10.21 -0.75
N ARG A 153 17.74 -11.47 -1.21
CA ARG A 153 19.01 -12.15 -1.53
C ARG A 153 19.78 -11.42 -2.63
N ARG A 154 19.08 -11.01 -3.70
CA ARG A 154 19.69 -10.29 -4.82
C ARG A 154 20.31 -8.96 -4.40
N ALA A 155 19.65 -8.21 -3.51
CA ALA A 155 20.17 -6.97 -2.97
C ALA A 155 21.48 -7.16 -2.20
N LYS A 156 21.54 -8.21 -1.35
CA LYS A 156 22.78 -8.57 -0.64
C LYS A 156 23.91 -8.92 -1.60
N GLU A 157 23.63 -9.69 -2.64
CA GLU A 157 24.62 -10.06 -3.67
C GLU A 157 25.14 -8.87 -4.46
N ALA A 158 24.28 -7.88 -4.70
CA ALA A 158 24.62 -6.64 -5.38
C ALA A 158 25.25 -5.57 -4.46
N ASN A 159 25.39 -5.85 -3.15
CA ASN A 159 25.76 -4.85 -2.14
C ASN A 159 24.90 -3.56 -2.21
N ALA A 160 23.60 -3.75 -2.47
CA ALA A 160 22.60 -2.70 -2.57
C ALA A 160 21.64 -2.77 -1.38
N LEU A 161 21.05 -1.62 -1.01
CA LEU A 161 19.94 -1.59 -0.06
C LEU A 161 18.67 -2.16 -0.71
N TYR A 162 17.80 -2.76 0.09
CA TYR A 162 16.47 -3.22 -0.33
C TYR A 162 15.34 -2.42 0.32
N LEU A 163 14.56 -1.73 -0.50
CA LEU A 163 13.33 -1.04 -0.11
C LEU A 163 12.12 -1.86 -0.52
N CYS A 164 11.27 -2.18 0.45
CA CYS A 164 9.99 -2.81 0.24
C CYS A 164 8.85 -1.79 0.44
N ASP A 165 8.04 -1.57 -0.60
CA ASP A 165 6.72 -0.97 -0.43
C ASP A 165 5.73 -2.05 0.06
N ALA A 166 5.44 -2.05 1.36
CA ALA A 166 4.54 -2.99 2.01
C ALA A 166 3.14 -2.40 2.23
N VAL A 167 2.76 -1.32 1.56
CA VAL A 167 1.49 -0.61 1.77
C VAL A 167 0.26 -1.50 1.57
N GLN A 168 0.34 -2.44 0.63
CA GLN A 168 -0.73 -3.41 0.39
C GLN A 168 -0.52 -4.75 1.09
N ALA A 169 0.61 -4.94 1.78
CA ALA A 169 0.94 -6.16 2.50
C ALA A 169 0.69 -6.05 4.01
N TYR A 170 1.11 -4.93 4.60
CA TYR A 170 1.13 -4.69 6.04
C TYR A 170 -0.27 -4.85 6.66
N GLY A 171 -0.39 -5.80 7.60
CA GLY A 171 -1.65 -6.14 8.26
C GLY A 171 -2.58 -7.08 7.47
N LYS A 172 -2.14 -7.61 6.32
CA LYS A 172 -2.92 -8.54 5.46
C LYS A 172 -2.15 -9.84 5.20
N VAL A 173 -0.87 -9.73 4.91
CA VAL A 173 0.07 -10.84 4.77
C VAL A 173 1.32 -10.54 5.59
N GLU A 174 2.10 -11.58 5.89
CA GLU A 174 3.37 -11.44 6.61
C GLU A 174 4.30 -10.49 5.86
N VAL A 175 4.88 -9.51 6.56
CA VAL A 175 5.76 -8.50 5.96
C VAL A 175 7.13 -9.12 5.73
N THR A 176 7.67 -8.94 4.52
CA THR A 176 8.98 -9.48 4.14
C THR A 176 10.14 -8.78 4.86
N GLY A 177 11.30 -9.44 4.92
CA GLY A 177 12.53 -8.81 5.39
C GLY A 177 13.10 -7.85 4.33
N ALA A 178 13.47 -6.63 4.75
CA ALA A 178 14.14 -5.64 3.90
C ALA A 178 15.07 -4.74 4.74
N ASP A 179 15.76 -3.79 4.10
CA ASP A 179 16.52 -2.74 4.81
C ASP A 179 15.62 -1.57 5.21
N MET A 180 14.61 -1.30 4.39
CA MET A 180 13.61 -0.26 4.59
C MET A 180 12.23 -0.77 4.17
N ILE A 181 11.20 -0.48 4.95
CA ILE A 181 9.82 -0.92 4.66
C ILE A 181 8.85 0.24 4.84
N ALA A 182 8.16 0.62 3.77
CA ALA A 182 7.17 1.70 3.78
C ALA A 182 5.75 1.16 3.96
N VAL A 183 4.96 1.81 4.81
CA VAL A 183 3.56 1.43 5.11
C VAL A 183 2.66 2.65 5.23
N SER A 184 1.34 2.45 5.09
CA SER A 184 0.35 3.51 5.27
C SER A 184 -0.89 3.03 6.03
N ALA A 185 -1.29 3.79 7.05
CA ALA A 185 -2.36 3.40 7.97
C ALA A 185 -3.72 3.20 7.26
N HIS A 186 -4.06 4.06 6.30
CA HIS A 186 -5.36 4.00 5.62
C HIS A 186 -5.56 2.82 4.65
N LYS A 187 -4.56 1.92 4.54
CA LYS A 187 -4.67 0.66 3.80
C LYS A 187 -4.92 -0.56 4.70
N LEU A 188 -4.93 -0.38 6.02
CA LEU A 188 -5.24 -1.40 7.03
C LEU A 188 -6.27 -0.90 8.07
N HIS A 189 -7.24 -0.09 7.62
CA HIS A 189 -8.30 0.46 8.47
C HIS A 189 -7.86 1.50 9.50
N GLY A 190 -6.67 2.09 9.33
CA GLY A 190 -6.22 3.25 10.10
C GLY A 190 -6.57 4.60 9.45
N PRO A 191 -6.18 5.72 10.08
CA PRO A 191 -6.48 7.06 9.55
C PRO A 191 -5.67 7.41 8.30
N LYS A 192 -6.21 8.30 7.48
CA LYS A 192 -5.47 8.97 6.40
C LYS A 192 -4.51 10.00 6.98
N GLY A 193 -3.46 10.34 6.21
CA GLY A 193 -2.49 11.37 6.61
C GLY A 193 -1.41 10.88 7.58
N ILE A 194 -1.26 9.56 7.74
CA ILE A 194 -0.17 8.96 8.51
C ILE A 194 0.32 7.66 7.85
N GLY A 195 1.62 7.47 7.89
CA GLY A 195 2.32 6.26 7.48
C GLY A 195 3.58 6.09 8.31
N ALA A 196 4.39 5.12 7.92
CA ALA A 196 5.69 4.92 8.55
C ALA A 196 6.71 4.35 7.57
N LEU A 197 7.98 4.63 7.87
CA LEU A 197 9.13 3.94 7.32
C LEU A 197 9.79 3.15 8.44
N TRP A 198 9.80 1.83 8.35
CA TRP A 198 10.67 1.01 9.19
C TRP A 198 12.06 0.97 8.57
N VAL A 199 13.10 1.14 9.40
CA VAL A 199 14.51 1.18 8.98
C VAL A 199 15.29 0.17 9.81
N ARG A 200 15.94 -0.78 9.15
CA ARG A 200 16.77 -1.80 9.81
C ARG A 200 17.94 -1.16 10.57
N ASP A 201 18.33 -1.76 11.69
CA ASP A 201 19.51 -1.33 12.44
C ASP A 201 20.77 -1.38 11.56
N GLY A 202 21.58 -0.32 11.65
CA GLY A 202 22.79 -0.11 10.85
C GLY A 202 22.56 0.49 9.46
N VAL A 203 21.30 0.75 9.07
CA VAL A 203 21.01 1.53 7.86
C VAL A 203 20.96 3.02 8.22
N GLU A 204 21.86 3.79 7.62
CA GLU A 204 21.94 5.24 7.80
C GLU A 204 21.22 5.95 6.64
N LEU A 205 20.37 6.93 6.99
CA LEU A 205 19.63 7.75 6.03
C LEU A 205 19.90 9.23 6.29
N THR A 206 19.84 10.03 5.24
CA THR A 206 19.82 11.50 5.35
C THR A 206 18.38 12.00 5.44
N GLU A 207 18.15 13.05 6.23
CA GLU A 207 16.83 13.67 6.35
C GLU A 207 16.32 14.23 5.03
N MET A 208 15.00 14.17 4.85
CA MET A 208 14.30 14.81 3.73
C MET A 208 13.55 16.07 4.17
N GLN A 209 13.18 16.14 5.45
CA GLN A 209 12.44 17.25 6.04
C GLN A 209 13.23 17.86 7.20
N THR A 210 13.89 18.99 6.91
CA THR A 210 14.71 19.75 7.86
C THR A 210 13.88 20.40 8.96
N GLY A 211 14.42 20.48 10.18
CA GLY A 211 13.76 21.19 11.28
C GLY A 211 14.27 20.79 12.66
N GLY A 212 13.34 20.56 13.59
CA GLY A 212 13.62 20.39 15.02
C GLY A 212 14.10 19.00 15.47
N GLY A 213 14.49 18.12 14.54
CA GLY A 213 15.13 16.83 14.87
C GLY A 213 14.18 15.74 15.39
N GLN A 214 12.87 15.88 15.17
CA GLN A 214 11.92 14.81 15.51
C GLN A 214 12.18 13.52 14.72
N GLU A 215 11.72 12.39 15.25
CA GLU A 215 11.87 11.06 14.64
C GLU A 215 13.32 10.74 14.25
N HIS A 216 14.22 10.81 15.23
CA HIS A 216 15.65 10.47 15.07
C HIS A 216 16.38 11.33 14.03
N ASP A 217 16.09 12.64 13.99
CA ASP A 217 16.65 13.58 13.03
C ASP A 217 16.35 13.25 11.55
N LEU A 218 15.39 12.37 11.27
CA LEU A 218 15.04 11.98 9.89
C LEU A 218 13.77 12.67 9.38
N ARG A 219 12.85 13.01 10.29
CA ARG A 219 11.53 13.57 9.93
C ARG A 219 11.10 14.59 10.97
N SER A 220 11.53 15.84 10.78
CA SER A 220 11.16 16.96 11.64
C SER A 220 9.66 17.29 11.59
N GLY A 221 9.14 17.94 12.62
CA GLY A 221 7.74 18.39 12.72
C GLY A 221 7.00 17.72 13.87
N THR A 222 6.08 18.46 14.50
CA THR A 222 5.29 17.98 15.63
C THR A 222 4.52 16.72 15.26
N LEU A 223 4.71 15.65 16.04
CA LEU A 223 3.97 14.41 15.87
C LEU A 223 2.50 14.58 16.25
N SER A 224 1.61 13.87 15.55
CA SER A 224 0.18 13.85 15.86
C SER A 224 -0.16 12.64 16.74
N PRO A 225 -0.43 12.84 18.05
CA PRO A 225 -0.80 11.72 18.93
C PRO A 225 -2.09 11.04 18.45
N ALA A 226 -3.04 11.81 17.91
CA ALA A 226 -4.28 11.27 17.35
C ALA A 226 -4.02 10.29 16.20
N LEU A 227 -3.31 10.73 15.16
CA LEU A 227 -3.08 9.89 13.98
C LEU A 227 -2.21 8.67 14.32
N ILE A 228 -1.18 8.86 15.15
CA ILE A 228 -0.29 7.78 15.57
C ILE A 228 -1.03 6.76 16.43
N ALA A 229 -1.86 7.20 17.40
CA ALA A 229 -2.67 6.29 18.21
C ALA A 229 -3.68 5.50 17.36
N GLY A 230 -4.33 6.15 16.40
CA GLY A 230 -5.22 5.49 15.44
C GLY A 230 -4.51 4.47 14.56
N PHE A 231 -3.30 4.78 14.11
CA PHE A 231 -2.47 3.82 13.36
C PHE A 231 -2.05 2.64 14.25
N GLY A 232 -1.60 2.89 15.48
CA GLY A 232 -1.25 1.85 16.45
C GLY A 232 -2.40 0.89 16.72
N ALA A 233 -3.61 1.41 16.97
CA ALA A 233 -4.81 0.59 17.18
C ALA A 233 -5.20 -0.20 15.91
N ALA A 234 -5.07 0.38 14.71
CA ALA A 234 -5.32 -0.33 13.47
C ALA A 234 -4.31 -1.47 13.23
N ALA A 235 -3.03 -1.26 13.57
CA ALA A 235 -1.98 -2.28 13.47
C ALA A 235 -2.21 -3.43 14.46
N GLU A 236 -2.53 -3.11 15.72
CA GLU A 236 -2.88 -4.10 16.75
C GLU A 236 -4.07 -4.96 16.30
N LEU A 237 -5.16 -4.32 15.86
CA LEU A 237 -6.34 -5.01 15.37
C LEU A 237 -6.05 -5.87 14.12
N ALA A 238 -5.23 -5.36 13.20
CA ALA A 238 -4.82 -6.11 12.01
C ALA A 238 -4.00 -7.36 12.39
N ASN A 239 -3.12 -7.26 13.39
CA ASN A 239 -2.35 -8.38 13.90
C ASN A 239 -3.26 -9.46 14.52
N GLU A 240 -4.20 -9.06 15.38
CA GLU A 240 -5.14 -9.97 16.04
C GLU A 240 -6.07 -10.69 15.05
N ARG A 241 -6.44 -10.00 13.96
CA ARG A 241 -7.45 -10.48 13.00
C ARG A 241 -6.89 -11.04 11.72
N MET A 242 -5.57 -11.00 11.50
CA MET A 242 -4.96 -11.30 10.19
C MET A 242 -5.47 -12.60 9.58
N ALA A 243 -5.49 -13.69 10.35
CA ALA A 243 -5.98 -14.99 9.88
C ALA A 243 -7.49 -15.02 9.61
N VAL A 244 -8.30 -14.36 10.44
CA VAL A 244 -9.76 -14.29 10.29
C VAL A 244 -10.13 -13.46 9.08
N ASP A 245 -9.48 -12.30 8.91
CA ASP A 245 -9.71 -11.40 7.78
C ASP A 245 -9.22 -12.05 6.48
N ALA A 246 -8.11 -12.82 6.49
CA ALA A 246 -7.65 -13.60 5.34
C ALA A 246 -8.66 -14.69 4.93
N ALA A 247 -9.18 -15.48 5.88
CA ALA A 247 -10.18 -16.50 5.59
C ALA A 247 -11.50 -15.89 5.06
N HIS A 248 -11.92 -14.75 5.60
CA HIS A 248 -13.08 -14.01 5.11
C HIS A 248 -12.86 -13.53 3.66
N VAL A 249 -11.70 -12.93 3.39
CA VAL A 249 -11.32 -12.47 2.05
C VAL A 249 -11.23 -13.62 1.05
N GLU A 250 -10.78 -14.80 1.47
CA GLU A 250 -10.78 -16.00 0.63
C GLU A 250 -12.18 -16.37 0.15
N ALA A 251 -13.15 -16.42 1.06
CA ALA A 251 -14.54 -16.73 0.71
C ALA A 251 -15.15 -15.68 -0.25
N LEU A 252 -14.82 -14.39 -0.05
CA LEU A 252 -15.23 -13.33 -0.97
C LEU A 252 -14.60 -13.49 -2.36
N TRP A 253 -13.32 -13.87 -2.41
CA TRP A 253 -12.59 -14.11 -3.64
C TRP A 253 -13.13 -15.27 -4.45
N GLU A 254 -13.33 -16.43 -3.82
CA GLU A 254 -13.93 -17.61 -4.46
C GLU A 254 -15.28 -17.24 -5.06
N ARG A 255 -16.14 -16.58 -4.28
CA ARG A 255 -17.45 -16.15 -4.75
C ARG A 255 -17.37 -15.15 -5.90
N ALA A 256 -16.49 -14.16 -5.81
CA ALA A 256 -16.31 -13.19 -6.89
C ALA A 256 -15.77 -13.85 -8.16
N ARG A 257 -14.84 -14.82 -8.06
CA ARG A 257 -14.31 -15.55 -9.22
C ARG A 257 -15.37 -16.39 -9.92
N GLU A 258 -16.29 -17.00 -9.19
CA GLU A 258 -17.46 -17.67 -9.76
C GLU A 258 -18.36 -16.70 -10.53
N LEU A 259 -18.69 -15.56 -9.91
CA LEU A 259 -19.61 -14.57 -10.49
C LEU A 259 -19.02 -13.84 -11.71
N PHE A 260 -17.69 -13.79 -11.80
CA PHE A 260 -16.94 -13.21 -12.92
C PHE A 260 -16.18 -14.29 -13.71
N ALA A 261 -16.74 -15.50 -13.83
CA ALA A 261 -16.12 -16.61 -14.58
C ALA A 261 -15.86 -16.27 -16.06
N ASP A 262 -16.73 -15.44 -16.66
CA ASP A 262 -16.65 -15.03 -18.07
C ASP A 262 -15.68 -13.85 -18.30
N TRP A 263 -15.03 -13.35 -17.24
CA TRP A 263 -14.07 -12.25 -17.29
C TRP A 263 -12.64 -12.79 -17.17
N THR A 264 -11.70 -12.10 -17.83
CA THR A 264 -10.28 -12.48 -17.79
C THR A 264 -9.60 -11.83 -16.59
N LEU A 265 -8.90 -12.62 -15.77
CA LEU A 265 -8.09 -12.12 -14.65
C LEU A 265 -6.76 -11.53 -15.16
N ASN A 266 -6.36 -10.39 -14.61
CA ASN A 266 -5.09 -9.73 -14.88
C ASN A 266 -4.07 -10.05 -13.78
N GLY A 267 -2.93 -10.67 -14.13
CA GLY A 267 -1.89 -11.14 -13.21
C GLY A 267 -2.17 -12.53 -12.61
N SER A 268 -1.21 -13.08 -11.86
CA SER A 268 -1.28 -14.41 -11.25
C SER A 268 -2.52 -14.57 -10.36
N ALA A 269 -3.13 -15.75 -10.40
CA ALA A 269 -4.19 -16.13 -9.47
C ALA A 269 -3.61 -16.70 -8.17
N GLU A 270 -2.48 -17.40 -8.25
CA GLU A 270 -1.86 -18.10 -7.12
C GLU A 270 -1.02 -17.16 -6.24
N ALA A 271 -0.16 -16.35 -6.84
CA ALA A 271 0.70 -15.41 -6.11
C ALA A 271 -0.05 -14.08 -5.92
N ARG A 272 -1.15 -14.08 -5.16
CA ARG A 272 -2.06 -12.92 -5.07
C ARG A 272 -2.59 -12.69 -3.66
N TRP A 273 -2.75 -11.41 -3.31
CA TRP A 273 -3.67 -11.02 -2.25
C TRP A 273 -5.12 -11.05 -2.77
N HIS A 274 -5.88 -12.04 -2.33
CA HIS A 274 -7.23 -12.32 -2.84
C HIS A 274 -8.27 -11.22 -2.56
N GLY A 275 -7.97 -10.25 -1.70
CA GLY A 275 -8.81 -9.05 -1.55
C GLY A 275 -8.70 -8.05 -2.72
N ASN A 276 -7.95 -8.39 -3.77
CA ASN A 276 -7.81 -7.63 -5.00
C ASN A 276 -8.21 -8.50 -6.21
N LEU A 277 -9.25 -8.08 -6.91
CA LEU A 277 -9.70 -8.68 -8.17
C LEU A 277 -9.56 -7.66 -9.30
N ASN A 278 -8.53 -7.84 -10.12
CA ASN A 278 -8.34 -7.06 -11.35
C ASN A 278 -8.73 -7.92 -12.54
N ILE A 279 -9.81 -7.54 -13.22
CA ILE A 279 -10.41 -8.33 -14.30
C ILE A 279 -10.71 -7.45 -15.50
N ARG A 280 -10.72 -8.04 -16.69
CA ARG A 280 -11.02 -7.36 -17.94
C ARG A 280 -12.04 -8.12 -18.78
N ARG A 281 -12.72 -7.37 -19.64
CA ARG A 281 -13.61 -7.90 -20.68
C ARG A 281 -13.40 -7.12 -21.97
N ASP A 282 -13.12 -7.82 -23.06
CA ASP A 282 -12.80 -7.16 -24.33
C ASP A 282 -13.97 -6.30 -24.82
N GLY A 283 -13.66 -5.11 -25.34
CA GLY A 283 -14.65 -4.16 -25.84
C GLY A 283 -15.43 -3.38 -24.77
N LEU A 284 -15.19 -3.63 -23.47
CA LEU A 284 -15.87 -2.94 -22.38
C LEU A 284 -15.50 -1.46 -22.31
N ASP A 285 -16.51 -0.60 -22.35
CA ASP A 285 -16.41 0.80 -21.97
C ASP A 285 -16.58 0.91 -20.45
N VAL A 286 -15.46 1.01 -19.74
CA VAL A 286 -15.43 1.10 -18.28
C VAL A 286 -16.05 2.40 -17.76
N VAL A 287 -15.95 3.51 -18.51
CA VAL A 287 -16.52 4.80 -18.08
C VAL A 287 -18.05 4.72 -18.12
N ARG A 288 -18.60 4.15 -19.20
CA ARG A 288 -20.03 3.86 -19.28
C ARG A 288 -20.45 2.89 -18.19
N LEU A 289 -19.70 1.80 -17.98
CA LEU A 289 -20.00 0.82 -16.93
C LEU A 289 -20.11 1.50 -15.55
N MET A 290 -19.13 2.29 -15.15
CA MET A 290 -19.15 3.03 -13.87
C MET A 290 -20.34 3.99 -13.76
N SER A 291 -20.76 4.61 -14.88
CA SER A 291 -21.95 5.46 -14.94
C SER A 291 -23.25 4.66 -14.81
N ASP A 292 -23.30 3.42 -15.30
CA ASP A 292 -24.48 2.57 -15.24
C ASP A 292 -24.66 1.92 -13.86
N VAL A 293 -23.55 1.64 -13.15
CA VAL A 293 -23.56 1.02 -11.81
C VAL A 293 -23.05 1.94 -10.69
N ARG A 294 -23.57 3.18 -10.63
CA ARG A 294 -23.08 4.26 -9.73
C ARG A 294 -23.14 3.96 -8.24
N ASP A 295 -23.94 2.97 -7.83
CA ASP A 295 -24.06 2.61 -6.43
C ASP A 295 -23.05 1.55 -5.98
N VAL A 296 -22.19 1.08 -6.90
CA VAL A 296 -21.03 0.21 -6.63
C VAL A 296 -19.76 1.01 -6.87
N MET A 297 -18.94 1.17 -5.83
CA MET A 297 -17.70 1.92 -5.89
C MET A 297 -16.53 0.98 -6.19
N PHE A 298 -15.97 1.08 -7.39
CA PHE A 298 -14.79 0.35 -7.83
C PHE A 298 -13.91 1.22 -8.72
N SER A 299 -12.72 0.74 -9.04
CA SER A 299 -11.74 1.51 -9.83
C SER A 299 -11.65 1.02 -11.27
N ALA A 300 -11.49 1.95 -12.21
CA ALA A 300 -10.96 1.65 -13.54
C ALA A 300 -9.44 1.48 -13.43
N GLY A 301 -8.87 0.38 -13.97
CA GLY A 301 -7.43 0.09 -14.00
C GLY A 301 -6.61 0.66 -12.83
N SER A 302 -6.00 1.82 -13.03
CA SER A 302 -5.32 2.58 -11.99
C SER A 302 -6.19 3.74 -11.46
N ALA A 303 -6.67 3.61 -10.23
CA ALA A 303 -7.38 4.66 -9.50
C ALA A 303 -6.67 6.04 -9.53
N CYS A 304 -5.33 6.02 -9.59
CA CYS A 304 -4.48 7.21 -9.62
C CYS A 304 -4.32 7.85 -11.01
N ALA A 305 -4.65 7.16 -12.12
CA ALA A 305 -4.62 7.74 -13.47
C ALA A 305 -5.98 8.28 -13.94
N SER A 306 -7.02 8.18 -13.09
CA SER A 306 -8.42 8.54 -13.39
C SER A 306 -8.64 9.97 -13.92
N GLY A 307 -7.66 10.87 -13.77
CA GLY A 307 -7.69 12.21 -14.38
C GLY A 307 -6.85 12.40 -15.66
N SER A 308 -5.96 11.47 -16.01
CA SER A 308 -4.96 11.65 -17.07
C SER A 308 -5.30 11.00 -18.41
N GLY A 309 -6.26 10.07 -18.43
CA GLY A 309 -6.64 9.28 -19.61
C GLY A 309 -5.58 8.31 -20.14
N ARG A 310 -4.42 8.19 -19.46
CA ARG A 310 -3.34 7.28 -19.83
C ARG A 310 -3.66 5.84 -19.39
N PRO A 311 -3.35 4.81 -20.21
CA PRO A 311 -3.43 3.42 -19.79
C PRO A 311 -2.59 3.14 -18.54
N SER A 312 -3.01 2.17 -17.72
CA SER A 312 -2.25 1.73 -16.54
C SER A 312 -0.85 1.23 -16.94
N HIS A 313 0.20 1.80 -16.36
CA HIS A 313 1.57 1.34 -16.60
C HIS A 313 1.79 -0.08 -16.07
N VAL A 314 1.07 -0.49 -15.02
CA VAL A 314 1.10 -1.86 -14.48
C VAL A 314 0.57 -2.85 -15.51
N LEU A 315 -0.62 -2.58 -16.07
CA LEU A 315 -1.22 -3.45 -17.08
C LEU A 315 -0.37 -3.51 -18.36
N LYS A 316 0.21 -2.37 -18.76
CA LYS A 316 1.18 -2.33 -19.87
C LYS A 316 2.43 -3.16 -19.59
N ALA A 317 2.95 -3.12 -18.37
CA ALA A 317 4.16 -3.84 -17.98
C ALA A 317 3.98 -5.36 -18.04
N ILE A 318 2.78 -5.88 -17.73
CA ILE A 318 2.45 -7.29 -17.89
C ILE A 318 2.04 -7.68 -19.32
N GLY A 319 2.21 -6.77 -20.29
CA GLY A 319 2.03 -7.06 -21.72
C GLY A 319 0.65 -6.76 -22.32
N LEU A 320 -0.29 -6.15 -21.57
CA LEU A 320 -1.59 -5.80 -22.14
C LEU A 320 -1.49 -4.67 -23.17
N SER A 321 -2.33 -4.77 -24.20
CA SER A 321 -2.58 -3.67 -25.13
C SER A 321 -3.29 -2.50 -24.45
N ASP A 322 -3.26 -1.32 -25.06
CA ASP A 322 -3.98 -0.15 -24.55
C ASP A 322 -5.50 -0.39 -24.49
N ALA A 323 -6.02 -1.21 -25.40
CA ALA A 323 -7.43 -1.57 -25.43
C ALA A 323 -7.80 -2.47 -24.25
N GLU A 324 -7.03 -3.52 -23.99
CA GLU A 324 -7.24 -4.43 -22.84
C GLU A 324 -7.06 -3.70 -21.51
N ALA A 325 -6.05 -2.81 -21.41
CA ALA A 325 -5.83 -2.03 -20.20
C ALA A 325 -7.00 -1.08 -19.91
N LYS A 326 -7.62 -0.49 -20.95
CA LYS A 326 -8.79 0.39 -20.83
C LYS A 326 -10.09 -0.36 -20.54
N SER A 327 -10.14 -1.66 -20.84
CA SER A 327 -11.31 -2.52 -20.59
C SER A 327 -11.20 -3.30 -19.26
N SER A 328 -10.26 -2.90 -18.40
CA SER A 328 -10.00 -3.51 -17.09
C SER A 328 -10.61 -2.72 -15.94
N ILE A 329 -11.15 -3.44 -14.96
CA ILE A 329 -11.65 -2.90 -13.68
C ILE A 329 -10.96 -3.59 -12.51
N ARG A 330 -10.91 -2.89 -11.38
CA ARG A 330 -10.38 -3.41 -10.11
C ARG A 330 -11.46 -3.33 -9.03
N LEU A 331 -11.83 -4.49 -8.51
CA LEU A 331 -12.64 -4.65 -7.31
C LEU A 331 -11.72 -4.98 -6.12
N GLY A 332 -11.87 -4.22 -5.04
CA GLY A 332 -11.10 -4.39 -3.82
C GLY A 332 -12.01 -4.55 -2.61
N PHE A 333 -11.89 -5.65 -1.89
CA PHE A 333 -12.75 -5.98 -0.75
C PHE A 333 -11.94 -6.42 0.47
N GLY A 334 -12.59 -6.44 1.64
CA GLY A 334 -11.92 -6.74 2.90
C GLY A 334 -12.89 -6.91 4.07
N ARG A 335 -12.40 -6.60 5.28
CA ARG A 335 -13.04 -6.91 6.58
C ARG A 335 -14.54 -6.65 6.67
N TYR A 336 -15.02 -5.54 6.10
CA TYR A 336 -16.43 -5.13 6.23
C TYR A 336 -17.26 -5.43 4.98
N THR A 337 -16.67 -6.01 3.94
CA THR A 337 -17.41 -6.43 2.74
C THR A 337 -18.18 -7.71 3.04
N THR A 338 -19.44 -7.80 2.61
CA THR A 338 -20.25 -9.02 2.77
C THR A 338 -20.34 -9.83 1.47
N LEU A 339 -20.68 -11.11 1.58
CA LEU A 339 -20.96 -11.95 0.39
C LEU A 339 -22.14 -11.40 -0.42
N GLU A 340 -23.19 -10.93 0.27
CA GLU A 340 -24.36 -10.30 -0.39
C GLU A 340 -23.95 -9.06 -1.19
N GLU A 341 -23.04 -8.23 -0.66
CA GLU A 341 -22.50 -7.09 -1.40
C GLU A 341 -21.74 -7.52 -2.66
N ILE A 342 -20.96 -8.60 -2.60
CA ILE A 342 -20.27 -9.17 -3.79
C ILE A 342 -21.29 -9.65 -4.82
N GLU A 343 -22.33 -10.36 -4.40
CA GLU A 343 -23.37 -10.88 -5.30
C GLU A 343 -24.17 -9.76 -5.98
N ILE A 344 -24.62 -8.76 -5.21
CA ILE A 344 -25.35 -7.62 -5.75
C ILE A 344 -24.48 -6.83 -6.72
N ALA A 345 -23.22 -6.56 -6.34
CA ALA A 345 -22.29 -5.81 -7.17
C ALA A 345 -21.97 -6.56 -8.48
N ALA A 346 -21.66 -7.85 -8.40
CA ALA A 346 -21.34 -8.65 -9.57
C ALA A 346 -22.53 -8.78 -10.52
N ASN A 347 -23.75 -8.99 -10.00
CA ASN A 347 -24.95 -9.00 -10.82
C ASN A 347 -25.13 -7.67 -11.58
N LYS A 348 -25.00 -6.54 -10.89
CA LYS A 348 -25.10 -5.21 -11.52
C LYS A 348 -24.05 -4.98 -12.59
N ILE A 349 -22.79 -5.29 -12.29
CA ILE A 349 -21.67 -5.13 -13.23
C ILE A 349 -21.87 -6.02 -14.45
N ASN A 350 -22.26 -7.28 -14.26
CA ASN A 350 -22.47 -8.22 -15.36
C ASN A 350 -23.65 -7.83 -16.25
N VAL A 351 -24.76 -7.36 -15.68
CA VAL A 351 -25.93 -6.87 -16.44
C VAL A 351 -25.53 -5.65 -17.26
N ALA A 352 -24.89 -4.64 -16.63
CA ALA A 352 -24.47 -3.43 -17.32
C ALA A 352 -23.42 -3.72 -18.42
N ALA A 353 -22.50 -4.65 -18.21
CA ALA A 353 -21.56 -5.08 -19.25
C ALA A 353 -22.28 -5.75 -20.43
N LYS A 354 -23.30 -6.59 -20.18
CA LYS A 354 -24.11 -7.20 -21.25
C LYS A 354 -24.92 -6.17 -22.04
N GLU A 355 -25.38 -5.10 -21.41
CA GLU A 355 -26.06 -3.97 -22.07
C GLU A 355 -25.14 -3.14 -22.99
N GLN A 356 -23.82 -3.36 -22.94
CA GLN A 356 -22.87 -2.85 -23.92
C GLN A 356 -22.71 -3.76 -25.16
N GLY A 357 -23.42 -4.89 -25.20
CA GLY A 357 -23.38 -5.87 -26.31
C GLY A 357 -22.29 -6.94 -26.16
N LEU A 358 -21.83 -7.18 -24.93
CA LEU A 358 -20.75 -8.11 -24.61
C LEU A 358 -21.23 -9.45 -24.06
#